data_AF-A0A3C0MFB6-F1
#
_entry.id   AF-A0A3C0MFB6-F1
#
_cell.length_a   1.000
_cell.length_b   1.000
_cell.length_c   1.000
_cell.angle_alpha   90.00
_cell.angle_beta   90.00
_cell.angle_gamma   90.00
#
_symmetry.space_group_name_H-M   'P 1'
#
loop_
_entity.id
_entity.type
_entity.pdbx_description
1 polymer ?
#
loop_
_entity_poly.entity_id
_entity_poly.type
_entity_poly.pdbx_seq_one_letter_code
_entity_poly.pdbx_strand_id
1 'polypeptide(L)' 'AVKAKAGEMLVVEDEQPRKADPAKIPNLKPAFAKDGTVTAANSSSISDGAAALVLCSAGHA' A
#
# COMPACT_ATOMS: atom_id res chain seq x y z
N ALA A 1 0.43 -4.70 -18.03
CA ALA A 1 -0.92 -4.12 -18.00
C ALA A 1 -1.86 -5.10 -17.32
N VAL A 2 -2.86 -4.61 -16.59
CA VAL A 2 -3.91 -5.43 -15.98
C VAL A 2 -5.16 -5.42 -16.85
N LYS A 3 -5.89 -6.54 -16.87
CA LYS A 3 -7.12 -6.66 -17.65
C LYS A 3 -8.25 -5.89 -16.97
N ALA A 4 -8.79 -4.88 -17.64
CA ALA A 4 -9.97 -4.12 -17.20
C ALA A 4 -11.16 -4.33 -18.15
N LYS A 5 -12.37 -3.96 -17.71
CA LYS A 5 -13.58 -4.08 -18.54
C LYS A 5 -13.50 -3.26 -19.83
N ALA A 6 -12.81 -2.12 -19.81
CA ALA A 6 -12.64 -1.22 -20.96
C ALA A 6 -11.38 -1.52 -21.80
N GLY A 7 -10.71 -2.65 -21.58
CA GLY A 7 -9.45 -3.01 -22.24
C GLY A 7 -8.29 -3.11 -21.27
N GLU A 8 -7.07 -2.88 -21.76
CA GLU A 8 -5.87 -2.94 -20.93
C GLU A 8 -5.69 -1.64 -20.12
N MET A 9 -5.35 -1.79 -18.85
CA MET A 9 -5.00 -0.67 -17.98
C MET A 9 -3.54 -0.80 -17.56
N LEU A 10 -2.79 0.28 -17.78
CA LEU A 10 -1.44 0.40 -17.25
C LEU A 10 -1.51 0.96 -15.83
N VAL A 11 -0.89 0.24 -14.89
CA VAL A 11 -0.73 0.67 -13.49
C VAL A 11 0.76 0.84 -13.26
N VAL A 12 1.18 2.07 -12.97
CA VAL A 12 2.59 2.45 -12.83
C VAL A 12 2.87 3.24 -11.55
N GLU A 13 1.83 3.59 -10.81
CA GLU A 13 1.92 4.35 -9.57
C GLU A 13 1.25 3.59 -8.43
N ASP A 14 1.76 3.78 -7.21
CA ASP A 14 1.16 3.22 -6.00
C ASP A 14 -0.22 3.84 -5.73
N GLU A 15 -1.21 2.98 -5.49
CA GLU A 15 -2.61 3.39 -5.42
C GLU A 15 -3.01 4.07 -4.11
N GLN A 16 -2.34 3.75 -2.99
CA GLN A 16 -2.79 4.07 -1.63
C GLN A 16 -2.27 5.41 -1.07
N PRO A 17 -0.99 5.80 -1.25
CA PRO A 17 -0.44 6.97 -0.53
C PRO A 17 -1.21 8.28 -0.74
N ARG A 18 -1.75 8.51 -1.94
CA ARG A 18 -2.49 9.74 -2.28
C ARG A 18 -3.94 9.77 -1.77
N LYS A 19 -4.44 8.67 -1.19
CA LYS A 19 -5.80 8.58 -0.63
C LYS A 19 -5.88 9.07 0.83
N ALA A 20 -4.76 9.42 1.44
CA ALA A 20 -4.72 9.90 2.82
C ALA A 20 -5.52 11.21 2.97
N ASP A 21 -6.37 11.26 3.99
CA ASP A 21 -7.16 12.44 4.35
C ASP A 21 -6.82 12.83 5.80
N PRO A 22 -5.87 13.77 6.00
CA PRO A 22 -5.41 14.15 7.34
C PRO A 22 -6.52 14.66 8.26
N ALA A 23 -7.58 15.27 7.70
CA ALA A 23 -8.68 15.79 8.50
C ALA A 23 -9.51 14.67 9.15
N LYS A 24 -9.52 13.46 8.56
CA LYS A 24 -10.25 12.30 9.11
C LYS A 24 -9.44 11.49 10.11
N ILE A 25 -8.11 11.54 10.06
CA ILE A 25 -7.22 10.69 10.87
C ILE A 25 -7.51 10.79 12.38
N PRO A 26 -7.68 11.98 13.00
CA PRO A 26 -7.93 12.09 14.44
C PRO A 26 -9.23 11.43 14.92
N ASN A 27 -10.19 11.21 14.00
CA ASN A 27 -11.52 10.71 14.31
C ASN A 27 -11.67 9.21 14.05
N LEU A 28 -10.60 8.51 13.66
CA LEU A 28 -10.65 7.08 13.36
C LEU A 28 -10.77 6.25 14.64
N LYS A 29 -11.65 5.24 14.61
CA LYS A 29 -11.80 4.29 15.70
C LYS A 29 -10.62 3.31 15.72
N PRO A 30 -10.22 2.80 16.90
CA PRO A 30 -9.28 1.71 17.01
C PRO A 30 -9.75 0.46 16.24
N ALA A 31 -8.84 -0.15 15.48
CA ALA A 31 -9.18 -1.24 14.55
C ALA A 31 -9.19 -2.64 15.20
N PHE A 32 -8.46 -2.83 16.30
CA PHE A 32 -8.21 -4.17 16.87
C PHE A 32 -8.69 -4.35 18.32
N ALA A 33 -8.67 -3.29 19.12
CA ALA A 33 -9.09 -3.33 20.53
C ALA A 33 -9.83 -2.05 20.88
N LYS A 34 -10.87 -2.15 21.73
CA LYS A 34 -11.78 -1.03 22.06
C LYS A 34 -11.05 0.23 22.54
N ASP A 35 -10.05 0.05 23.41
CA ASP A 35 -9.24 1.13 23.98
C ASP A 35 -7.82 1.14 23.39
N GLY A 36 -7.67 0.62 22.17
CA GLY A 36 -6.38 0.54 21.47
C GLY A 36 -5.97 1.84 20.77
N THR A 37 -4.72 1.89 20.30
CA THR A 37 -4.15 3.05 19.60
C THR A 37 -3.98 2.83 18.09
N VAL A 38 -4.10 1.59 17.63
CA VAL A 38 -3.91 1.23 16.22
C VAL A 38 -5.20 1.51 15.44
N THR A 39 -5.07 2.28 14.37
CA THR A 39 -6.16 2.70 13.48
C THR A 39 -5.80 2.39 12.03
N ALA A 40 -6.78 2.40 11.13
CA ALA A 40 -6.53 2.15 9.71
C ALA A 40 -5.49 3.10 9.08
N ALA A 41 -5.34 4.32 9.61
CA ALA A 41 -4.41 5.31 9.05
C ALA A 41 -2.96 5.17 9.55
N ASN A 42 -2.74 4.53 10.70
CA ASN A 42 -1.40 4.33 11.25
C ASN A 42 -0.87 2.89 11.10
N SER A 43 -1.64 2.04 10.43
CA SER A 43 -1.26 0.69 10.05
C SER A 43 -1.05 0.57 8.55
N SER A 44 -0.32 -0.46 8.11
CA SER A 44 -0.23 -0.81 6.69
C SER A 44 -1.59 -1.25 6.13
N SER A 45 -1.85 -0.93 4.86
CA SER A 45 -3.00 -1.45 4.12
C SER A 45 -2.77 -2.91 3.71
N ILE A 46 -3.87 -3.61 3.47
CA ILE A 46 -3.82 -4.85 2.68
C ILE A 46 -3.59 -4.43 1.22
N SER A 47 -2.52 -4.94 0.62
CA SER A 47 -2.05 -4.52 -0.71
C SER A 47 -1.68 -5.75 -1.54
N ASP A 48 -1.94 -5.66 -2.86
CA ASP A 48 -1.56 -6.68 -3.84
C ASP A 48 -0.35 -6.18 -4.65
N GLY A 49 0.68 -7.02 -4.79
CA GLY A 49 1.89 -6.67 -5.53
C GLY A 49 2.93 -7.78 -5.58
N ALA A 50 3.95 -7.61 -6.42
CA ALA A 50 5.08 -8.50 -6.54
C ALA A 50 6.39 -7.69 -6.70
N ALA A 51 7.49 -8.24 -6.20
CA ALA A 51 8.83 -7.67 -6.33
C ALA A 51 9.83 -8.79 -6.66
N ALA A 52 10.86 -8.45 -7.44
CA ALA A 52 11.95 -9.36 -7.80
C ALA A 52 13.29 -8.62 -7.73
N LEU A 53 14.34 -9.30 -7.25
CA LEU A 53 15.69 -8.78 -7.18
C LEU A 53 16.66 -9.75 -7.86
N VAL A 54 17.69 -9.20 -8.49
CA VAL A 54 18.86 -9.96 -8.95
C VAL A 54 20.02 -9.60 -8.02
N LEU A 55 20.68 -10.62 -7.48
CA LEU A 55 21.82 -10.44 -6.59
C LEU A 55 23.10 -10.87 -7.31
N CYS A 56 24.20 -10.16 -7.06
CA CYS A 56 25.54 -10.53 -7.52
C CYS A 56 26.54 -10.47 -6.36
N SER A 57 27.68 -11.14 -6.52
CA SER A 57 28.78 -11.02 -5.56
C SER A 57 29.46 -9.65 -5.68
N ALA A 58 30.06 -9.16 -4.60
CA ALA A 58 30.71 -7.85 -4.60
C ALA A 58 31.85 -7.71 -5.63
N GLY A 59 32.48 -8.83 -6.02
CA GLY A 59 33.53 -8.87 -7.03
C GLY A 59 33.04 -9.11 -8.46
N HIS A 60 31.73 -9.10 -8.70
CA HIS A 60 31.15 -9.28 -10.02
C HIS A 60 31.23 -7.96 -10.81
N ALA A 61 32.09 -7.93 -11.83
CA ALA A 61 32.22 -6.86 -12.81
C ALA A 61 31.61 -7.26 -14.15
#